data_AF-A0A960J0T6-F1
#
_entry.id   AF-A0A960J0T6-F1
#
_cell.length_a   1.000
_cell.length_b   1.000
_cell.length_c   1.000
_cell.angle_alpha   90.00
_cell.angle_beta   90.00
_cell.angle_gamma   90.00
#
_symmetry.space_group_name_H-M   'P 1'
#
loop_
_entity.id
_entity.type
_entity.pdbx_description
1 polymer ?
#
loop_
_entity_poly.entity_id
_entity_poly.type
_entity_poly.pdbx_seq_one_letter_code
_entity_poly.pdbx_strand_id
1 'polypeptide(L)'
;TLPSVLRGAAASDLPDPDVLAGVDAPALVLAWTGDDTHPVSTAERLADLLPRADLVVAEDLRDVLSWPERVVAFVDARPGD
;
A
#
# COMPACT_ATOMS: atom_id res chain seq x y z
N THR A 1 19.55 -3.86 20.14
CA THR A 1 19.19 -4.96 21.08
C THR A 1 17.80 -5.44 20.75
N LEU A 2 17.35 -6.61 21.23
CA LEU A 2 15.97 -7.06 20.97
C LEU A 2 14.90 -6.01 21.38
N PRO A 3 15.01 -5.31 22.53
CA PRO A 3 14.07 -4.24 22.90
C PRO A 3 14.05 -3.02 21.97
N SER A 4 15.13 -2.74 21.23
CA SER A 4 15.14 -1.64 20.25
C SER A 4 14.45 -2.07 18.95
N VAL A 5 14.61 -3.33 18.55
CA VAL A 5 13.95 -3.90 17.36
C VAL A 5 12.44 -3.95 17.56
N LEU A 6 11.97 -4.47 18.70
CA LEU A 6 10.52 -4.56 18.98
C LEU A 6 9.83 -3.20 19.06
N ARG A 7 10.51 -2.17 19.60
CA ARG A 7 10.00 -0.79 19.58
C ARG A 7 9.96 -0.21 18.17
N GLY A 8 10.96 -0.52 17.35
CA GLY A 8 10.95 -0.14 15.93
C GLY A 8 9.78 -0.78 15.18
N ALA A 9 9.52 -2.07 15.41
CA ALA A 9 8.38 -2.76 14.80
C ALA A 9 7.04 -2.13 15.20
N ALA A 10 6.81 -1.89 16.49
CA ALA A 10 5.59 -1.24 16.97
C ALA A 10 5.42 0.20 16.46
N ALA A 11 6.52 0.92 16.20
CA ALA A 11 6.48 2.26 15.62
C ALA A 11 6.20 2.26 14.10
N SER A 12 6.33 1.10 13.45
CA SER A 12 6.01 0.90 12.03
C SER A 12 4.58 0.41 11.81
N ASP A 13 3.79 0.20 12.88
CA ASP A 13 2.36 -0.10 12.74
C ASP A 13 1.65 1.05 12.01
N LEU A 14 0.59 0.72 11.28
CA LEU A 14 -0.23 1.73 10.61
C LEU A 14 -0.82 2.69 11.66
N PRO A 15 -0.91 3.99 11.33
CA PRO A 15 -1.54 4.96 12.22
C PRO A 15 -3.04 4.68 12.35
N ASP A 16 -3.69 5.40 13.26
CA ASP A 16 -5.13 5.31 13.47
C ASP A 16 -5.90 5.49 12.14
N PRO A 17 -6.96 4.71 11.88
CA PRO A 17 -7.79 4.83 10.69
C PRO A 17 -8.24 6.26 10.36
N ASP A 18 -8.54 7.10 11.35
CA ASP A 18 -8.97 8.48 11.13
C ASP A 18 -7.84 9.35 10.55
N VAL A 19 -6.58 9.01 10.86
CA VAL A 19 -5.40 9.67 10.27
C VAL A 19 -5.24 9.26 8.81
N LEU A 20 -5.45 7.98 8.49
CA LEU A 20 -5.38 7.47 7.13
C LEU A 20 -6.49 8.06 6.25
N ALA A 21 -7.70 8.19 6.78
CA ALA A 21 -8.82 8.81 6.08
C ALA A 21 -8.57 10.29 5.71
N GLY A 22 -7.65 10.97 6.40
CA GLY A 22 -7.22 12.33 6.09
C GLY A 22 -6.16 12.45 4.99
N VAL A 23 -5.69 11.33 4.41
CA VAL A 23 -4.70 11.34 3.32
C VAL A 23 -5.41 11.50 1.97
N ASP A 24 -5.55 12.76 1.52
CA ASP A 24 -6.24 13.08 0.26
C ASP A 24 -5.40 12.89 -1.02
N ALA A 25 -4.11 12.61 -0.89
CA ALA A 25 -3.27 12.31 -2.04
C ALA A 25 -3.73 10.99 -2.70
N PRO A 26 -3.81 10.89 -4.04
CA PRO A 26 -3.99 9.61 -4.68
C PRO A 26 -2.93 8.63 -4.22
N ALA A 27 -3.33 7.39 -3.98
CA ALA A 27 -2.42 6.30 -3.61
C ALA A 27 -2.58 5.11 -4.56
N LEU A 28 -1.46 4.55 -5.01
CA LEU A 28 -1.42 3.23 -5.65
C LEU A 28 -0.87 2.23 -4.65
N VAL A 29 -1.70 1.28 -4.23
CA VAL A 29 -1.32 0.21 -3.31
C VAL A 29 -1.02 -1.04 -4.13
N LEU A 30 0.21 -1.54 -4.03
CA LEU A 30 0.69 -2.73 -4.72
C LEU A 30 0.96 -3.83 -3.70
N ALA A 31 0.31 -4.98 -3.87
CA ALA A 31 0.50 -6.16 -3.04
C ALA A 31 0.66 -7.42 -3.90
N TRP A 32 1.19 -8.51 -3.35
CA TRP A 32 1.19 -9.80 -4.01
C TRP A 32 0.75 -10.92 -3.05
N THR A 33 0.18 -11.98 -3.60
CA THR A 33 -0.26 -13.14 -2.82
C THR A 33 0.93 -13.95 -2.28
N GLY A 34 0.82 -14.44 -1.04
CA GLY A 34 1.88 -15.24 -0.42
C GLY A 34 3.00 -14.44 0.25
N ASP A 35 2.84 -13.12 0.41
CA ASP A 35 3.65 -12.34 1.34
C ASP A 35 3.10 -12.46 2.77
N ASP A 36 3.66 -13.37 3.56
CA ASP A 36 3.30 -13.50 4.98
C ASP A 36 3.78 -12.30 5.83
N THR A 37 4.76 -11.53 5.33
CA THR A 37 5.27 -10.33 6.02
C THR A 37 4.37 -9.12 5.76
N HIS A 38 3.77 -9.04 4.58
CA HIS A 38 2.80 -8.01 4.19
C HIS A 38 1.54 -8.64 3.56
N PRO A 39 0.63 -9.19 4.40
CA PRO A 39 -0.55 -9.86 3.90
C PRO A 39 -1.42 -8.97 3.02
N VAL A 40 -2.05 -9.56 2.00
CA VAL A 40 -2.98 -8.85 1.09
C VAL A 40 -4.09 -8.13 1.87
N SER A 41 -4.55 -8.69 2.99
CA SER A 41 -5.55 -8.06 3.86
C SER A 41 -5.13 -6.68 4.39
N THR A 42 -3.83 -6.43 4.57
CA THR A 42 -3.32 -5.11 4.95
C THR A 42 -3.48 -4.12 3.80
N ALA A 43 -3.23 -4.54 2.56
CA ALA A 43 -3.39 -3.72 1.37
C ALA A 43 -4.88 -3.43 1.08
N GLU A 44 -5.75 -4.42 1.24
CA GLU A 44 -7.21 -4.24 1.19
C GLU A 44 -7.68 -3.24 2.24
N ARG A 45 -7.21 -3.37 3.48
CA ARG A 45 -7.56 -2.44 4.56
C ARG A 45 -7.10 -1.01 4.28
N LEU A 46 -5.93 -0.83 3.66
CA LEU A 46 -5.47 0.49 3.23
C LEU A 46 -6.35 1.08 2.13
N ALA A 47 -6.74 0.26 1.14
CA ALA A 47 -7.64 0.71 0.07
C ALA A 47 -9.02 1.12 0.58
N ASP A 48 -9.53 0.44 1.62
CA ASP A 48 -10.79 0.82 2.29
C ASP A 48 -10.70 2.13 3.08
N LEU A 49 -9.52 2.47 3.61
CA LEU A 49 -9.31 3.62 4.49
C LEU A 49 -8.89 4.89 3.74
N LEU A 50 -8.10 4.74 2.68
CA LEU A 50 -7.60 5.86 1.91
C LEU A 50 -8.67 6.31 0.91
N PRO A 51 -9.06 7.60 0.92
CA PRO A 51 -10.19 8.09 0.12
C PRO A 51 -9.97 8.01 -1.39
N ARG A 52 -8.71 7.92 -1.84
CA ARG A 52 -8.31 7.92 -3.25
C ARG A 52 -7.26 6.85 -3.54
N ALA A 53 -7.52 5.62 -3.13
CA ALA A 53 -6.62 4.51 -3.36
C ALA A 53 -7.08 3.57 -4.49
N ASP A 54 -6.12 3.22 -5.36
CA ASP A 54 -6.23 2.09 -6.27
C ASP A 54 -5.42 0.91 -5.71
N LEU A 55 -6.02 -0.27 -5.66
CA LEU A 55 -5.37 -1.50 -5.21
C LEU A 55 -5.09 -2.42 -6.39
N VAL A 56 -3.85 -2.93 -6.46
CA VAL A 56 -3.45 -3.99 -7.37
C VAL A 56 -2.86 -5.13 -6.57
N VAL A 57 -3.45 -6.33 -6.72
CA VAL A 57 -2.92 -7.57 -6.14
C VAL A 57 -2.32 -8.41 -7.27
N ALA A 58 -1.04 -8.73 -7.16
CA ALA A 58 -0.32 -9.62 -8.07
C ALA A 58 -0.42 -11.08 -7.59
N GLU A 59 -0.77 -11.99 -8.49
CA GLU A 59 -0.85 -13.43 -8.20
C GLU A 59 0.41 -14.17 -8.70
N ASP A 60 1.07 -13.62 -9.72
CA ASP A 60 2.26 -14.22 -10.31
C ASP A 60 3.38 -13.22 -10.67
N LEU A 61 4.49 -13.75 -11.19
CA LEU A 61 5.65 -12.94 -11.57
C LEU A 61 5.33 -11.93 -12.70
N ARG A 62 4.43 -12.27 -13.62
CA ARG A 62 4.07 -11.37 -14.74
C ARG A 62 3.32 -10.16 -14.22
N ASP A 63 2.43 -10.35 -13.24
CA ASP A 63 1.74 -9.26 -12.57
C ASP A 63 2.73 -8.32 -11.89
N VAL A 64 3.71 -8.85 -11.15
CA VAL A 64 4.76 -8.04 -10.51
C VAL A 64 5.59 -7.29 -11.55
N LEU A 65 5.95 -7.93 -12.65
CA LEU A 65 6.71 -7.29 -13.73
C LEU A 65 5.92 -6.18 -14.44
N SER A 66 4.58 -6.13 -14.31
CA SER A 66 3.74 -5.03 -14.82
C SER A 66 3.78 -3.77 -13.95
N TRP A 67 4.30 -3.85 -12.71
CA TRP A 67 4.26 -2.74 -11.76
C TRP A 67 4.91 -1.44 -12.25
N PRO A 68 6.08 -1.45 -12.92
CA PRO A 68 6.68 -0.22 -13.43
C PRO A 68 5.74 0.56 -14.36
N GLU A 69 5.04 -0.13 -15.26
CA GLU A 69 4.08 0.50 -16.19
C GLU A 69 2.88 1.08 -15.44
N ARG A 70 2.39 0.36 -14.42
CA ARG A 70 1.29 0.84 -13.56
C ARG A 70 1.68 2.09 -12.78
N VAL A 71 2.90 2.12 -12.24
CA VAL A 71 3.44 3.29 -11.53
C VAL A 71 3.55 4.49 -12.46
N VAL A 72 4.07 4.30 -13.68
CA VAL A 72 4.14 5.36 -14.69
C VAL A 72 2.74 5.88 -15.01
N ALA A 73 1.79 5.00 -15.33
CA ALA A 73 0.42 5.38 -15.64
C ALA A 73 -0.25 6.16 -14.49
N PHE A 74 -0.03 5.72 -13.25
CA PHE A 74 -0.56 6.37 -12.06
C PHE A 74 0.01 7.78 -11.83
N VAL A 75 1.31 7.96 -12.03
CA VAL A 75 1.98 9.27 -11.90
C VAL A 75 1.58 10.22 -13.04
N ASP A 76 1.44 9.69 -14.26
CA ASP A 76 1.07 10.48 -15.44
C ASP A 76 -0.41 10.92 -15.42
N ALA A 77 -1.29 10.17 -14.75
CA ALA A 77 -2.72 10.48 -14.61
C ALA A 77 -3.03 11.69 -13.69
N ARG A 78 -2.15 12.71 -13.67
CA ARG A 78 -2.12 13.92 -12.82
C ARG A 78 -3.41 14.15 -12.00
N PRO A 79 -3.34 14.24 -10.66
CA PRO A 79 -4.51 14.62 -9.88
C PRO A 79 -4.89 16.08 -10.18
N GLY A 80 -5.89 16.29 -11.05
CA GLY A 80 -6.44 17.63 -11.32
C GLY A 80 -6.99 17.93 -12.72
N ASP A 81 -7.13 16.96 -13.63
CA ASP A 81 -8.07 17.10 -14.77
C ASP A 81 -9.48 16.60 -14.39
#